data_AF-A0A843DBJ9-F1
#
_entry.id   AF-A0A843DBJ9-F1
#
_cell.length_a   1.000
_cell.length_b   1.000
_cell.length_c   1.000
_cell.angle_alpha   90.00
_cell.angle_beta   90.00
_cell.angle_gamma   90.00
#
_symmetry.space_group_name_H-M   'P 1'
#
loop_
_entity.id
_entity.type
_entity.pdbx_description
1 polymer ?
#
loop_
_entity_poly.entity_id
_entity_poly.type
_entity_poly.pdbx_seq_one_letter_code
_entity_poly.pdbx_strand_id
1 'polypeptide(L)' 'MGKEASPDFENQVSLRINDISIGLNEFADAIVKETILGMLNALNTSDVAGDIKNVKITINNE' A
#
# COMPACT_ATOMS: atom_id res chain seq x y z
N MET A 1 -2.57 20.84 6.63
CA MET A 1 -1.74 20.79 5.41
C MET A 1 -0.78 19.63 5.59
N GLY A 2 -0.93 18.56 4.79
CA GLY A 2 -0.04 17.40 4.87
C GLY A 2 1.38 17.83 4.53
N LYS A 3 2.37 17.43 5.32
CA LYS A 3 3.77 17.71 5.01
C LYS A 3 4.11 17.03 3.68
N GLU A 4 4.68 17.79 2.76
CA GLU A 4 5.24 17.24 1.53
C GLU A 4 6.27 16.17 1.89
N ALA A 5 6.26 15.07 1.14
CA ALA A 5 7.23 14.01 1.30
C ALA A 5 8.64 14.60 1.14
N SER A 6 9.57 14.18 1.99
CA SER A 6 10.98 14.52 1.86
C SER A 6 11.45 14.22 0.42
N PRO A 7 12.29 15.06 -0.20
CA PRO A 7 12.66 14.95 -1.62
C PRO A 7 13.33 13.62 -2.02
N ASP A 8 13.75 12.81 -1.04
CA ASP A 8 14.37 11.49 -1.23
C ASP A 8 13.43 10.31 -0.93
N PHE A 9 12.14 10.56 -0.67
CA PHE A 9 11.19 9.52 -0.31
C PHE A 9 10.44 8.98 -1.54
N GLU A 10 10.76 7.76 -1.95
CA GLU A 10 10.01 7.04 -2.97
C GLU A 10 8.87 6.23 -2.32
N ASN A 11 7.63 6.62 -2.62
CA ASN A 11 6.44 5.91 -2.14
C ASN A 11 6.46 4.46 -2.64
N GLN A 12 6.31 3.50 -1.73
CA GLN A 12 6.13 2.08 -2.05
C GLN A 12 4.66 1.72 -2.26
N VAL A 13 3.74 2.61 -1.83
CA VAL A 13 2.30 2.43 -1.90
C VAL A 13 1.66 3.51 -2.78
N SER A 14 0.86 3.07 -3.74
CA SER A 14 -0.01 3.95 -4.53
C SER A 14 -1.44 3.93 -3.97
N LEU A 15 -1.87 5.02 -3.32
CA LEU A 15 -3.25 5.19 -2.85
C LEU A 15 -4.10 5.97 -3.86
N ARG A 16 -5.33 5.50 -4.09
CA ARG A 16 -6.38 6.23 -4.82
C ARG A 16 -7.65 6.34 -3.98
N ILE A 17 -8.27 7.52 -3.96
CA ILE A 17 -9.59 7.77 -3.36
C ILE A 17 -10.47 8.36 -4.46
N ASN A 18 -11.57 7.69 -4.80
CA ASN A 18 -12.46 8.09 -5.90
C ASN A 18 -11.68 8.36 -7.20
N ASP A 19 -10.79 7.45 -7.57
CA ASP A 19 -9.87 7.55 -8.72
C ASP A 19 -8.81 8.66 -8.66
N ILE A 20 -8.79 9.47 -7.60
CA ILE A 20 -7.80 10.52 -7.38
C ILE A 20 -6.58 9.93 -6.67
N SER A 21 -5.39 10.09 -7.24
CA SER A 21 -4.15 9.66 -6.60
C SER A 21 -3.81 10.55 -5.41
N ILE A 22 -3.59 9.94 -4.25
CA ILE A 22 -3.24 10.63 -3.01
C ILE A 22 -1.78 10.31 -2.68
N GLY A 23 -0.96 11.35 -2.53
CA GLY A 23 0.40 11.20 -2.04
C GLY A 23 0.39 10.81 -0.56
N LEU A 24 1.14 9.77 -0.22
CA LEU A 24 1.41 9.41 1.16
C LEU A 24 2.69 10.10 1.63
N ASN A 25 2.78 10.34 2.93
CA ASN A 25 4.05 10.68 3.56
C ASN A 25 4.75 9.40 4.02
N GLU A 26 6.01 9.53 4.42
CA GLU A 26 6.87 8.40 4.85
C GLU A 26 6.22 7.50 5.90
N PHE A 27 5.61 8.11 6.92
CA PHE A 27 4.96 7.37 7.99
C PHE A 27 3.74 6.57 7.50
N ALA A 28 2.88 7.20 6.70
CA ALA A 28 1.67 6.55 6.18
C ALA A 28 2.00 5.45 5.16
N ASP A 29 2.96 5.68 4.27
CA ASP A 29 3.45 4.68 3.31
C ASP A 29 3.99 3.44 4.03
N ALA A 30 4.84 3.63 5.05
CA ALA A 30 5.39 2.55 5.84
C ALA A 30 4.31 1.74 6.57
N ILE A 31 3.36 2.41 7.24
CA ILE A 31 2.26 1.73 7.94
C ILE A 31 1.43 0.89 6.98
N VAL A 32 1.03 1.45 5.83
CA VAL A 32 0.19 0.72 4.88
C VAL A 32 0.94 -0.49 4.35
N LYS A 33 2.20 -0.31 3.92
CA LYS A 33 3.03 -1.41 3.41
C LYS A 33 3.14 -2.55 4.41
N GLU A 34 3.57 -2.29 5.64
CA GLU A 34 3.80 -3.33 6.65
C GLU A 34 2.49 -4.02 7.06
N THR A 35 1.38 -3.27 7.13
CA THR A 35 0.07 -3.83 7.43
C THR A 35 -0.38 -4.80 6.33
N ILE A 36 -0.27 -4.41 5.06
CA ILE A 36 -0.66 -5.27 3.93
C ILE A 36 0.22 -6.53 3.88
N LEU A 37 1.54 -6.40 4.00
CA LEU A 37 2.45 -7.55 3.99
C LEU A 37 2.19 -8.49 5.17
N GLY A 38 1.94 -7.94 6.38
CA GLY A 38 1.55 -8.72 7.55
C GLY A 38 0.28 -9.52 7.33
N MET A 39 -0.75 -8.91 6.72
CA MET A 39 -1.99 -9.61 6.37
C MET A 39 -1.74 -10.72 5.35
N LEU A 40 -0.95 -10.48 4.30
CA LEU A 40 -0.65 -11.49 3.29
C LEU A 40 0.13 -12.69 3.86
N ASN A 41 1.05 -12.44 4.79
CA ASN A 41 1.78 -13.51 5.49
C ASN A 41 0.86 -14.38 6.36
N ALA A 42 -0.22 -13.80 6.90
CA ALA A 42 -1.23 -14.53 7.68
C ALA A 42 -2.24 -15.28 6.80
N LEU A 43 -2.39 -14.87 5.53
CA LEU A 43 -3.24 -15.56 4.56
C LEU A 43 -2.51 -16.76 3.96
N ASN A 44 -3.23 -17.87 3.80
CA ASN A 44 -2.70 -19.00 3.04
C ASN A 44 -2.69 -18.63 1.54
N THR A 45 -1.54 -18.14 1.06
CA THR A 45 -1.33 -17.75 -0.33
C THR A 45 -0.70 -18.87 -1.16
N SER A 46 -0.76 -20.12 -0.70
CA SER A 46 -0.17 -21.29 -1.40
C SER A 46 -0.70 -21.50 -2.82
N ASP A 47 -1.93 -21.07 -3.09
CA ASP A 47 -2.56 -21.14 -4.41
C ASP A 47 -2.08 -20.04 -5.37
N VAL A 48 -1.37 -19.03 -4.85
CA VAL A 48 -0.73 -17.97 -5.65
C VAL A 48 0.61 -18.50 -6.15
N ALA A 49 0.67 -18.86 -7.43
CA ALA A 49 1.89 -19.40 -8.03
C ALA A 49 3.01 -18.35 -8.10
N GLY A 50 4.13 -18.61 -7.40
CA GLY A 50 5.36 -17.82 -7.47
C GLY A 50 5.42 -16.64 -6.48
N ASP A 51 6.50 -15.86 -6.59
CA ASP A 51 6.74 -14.72 -5.68
C ASP A 51 5.71 -13.60 -5.89
N ILE A 52 5.15 -13.08 -4.80
CA ILE A 52 4.24 -11.92 -4.82
C ILE A 52 5.05 -10.66 -5.14
N LYS A 53 4.94 -10.17 -6.37
CA LYS A 53 5.63 -8.94 -6.83
C LYS A 53 4.80 -7.67 -6.67
N ASN A 54 3.48 -7.79 -6.71
CA ASN A 54 2.55 -6.67 -6.63
C ASN A 54 1.24 -7.15 -5.98
N VAL A 55 0.63 -6.26 -5.20
CA VAL A 55 -0.66 -6.50 -4.55
C VAL A 55 -1.56 -5.32 -4.84
N LYS A 56 -2.74 -5.59 -5.42
CA LYS A 56 -3.80 -4.58 -5.60
C LYS A 56 -4.97 -4.90 -4.68
N ILE A 57 -5.28 -3.98 -3.78
CA ILE A 57 -6.40 -4.09 -2.85
C ILE A 57 -7.46 -3.06 -3.26
N THR A 58 -8.72 -3.51 -3.35
CA THR A 58 -9.87 -2.63 -3.59
C THR A 58 -10.81 -2.76 -2.40
N ILE A 59 -11.13 -1.62 -1.78
CA ILE A 59 -12.05 -1.54 -0.64
C ILE A 59 -13.27 -0.77 -1.14
N ASN A 60 -14.43 -1.41 -1.15
CA ASN A 60 -15.69 -0.74 -1.45
C ASN A 60 -16.21 -0.15 -0.15
N ASN A 61 -16.31 1.17 -0.07
CA ASN A 61 -17.00 1.86 1.02
C ASN A 61 -18.47 2.02 0.62
N GLU A 62 -19.40 1.57 1.47
CA GLU A 62 -20.85 1.72 1.26
C GLU A 62 -21.28 3.19 1.14
#